data_AF-A0A1H2X731-F1
#
_entry.id   AF-A0A1H2X731-F1
#
_cell.length_a   1.000
_cell.length_b   1.000
_cell.length_c   1.000
_cell.angle_alpha   90.00
_cell.angle_beta   90.00
_cell.angle_gamma   90.00
#
_symmetry.space_group_name_H-M   'P 1'
#
loop_
_entity.id
_entity.type
_entity.pdbx_description
1 polymer ?
#
loop_
_entity_poly.entity_id
_entity_poly.type
_entity_poly.pdbx_seq_one_letter_code
_entity_poly.pdbx_strand_id
1 'polypeptide(L)'
;MADQPGHHGPSRRDADRLRALEERLEHLGRDRRPETPGADKFHQANQAWRMVVELVAGLVIGFGVGYGLDWLLGTTPIMLVIFIFLGFAAGVRTMLRTAAEMGAPPPATGTRAPDEGPDEDERD
;
A
#
# COMPACT_ATOMS: atom_id res chain seq x y z
N MET A 1 2.06 -52.61 -6.68
CA MET A 1 2.88 -52.40 -5.48
C MET A 1 2.73 -50.95 -5.08
N ALA A 2 2.04 -50.69 -3.97
CA ALA A 2 1.80 -49.36 -3.41
C ALA A 2 2.92 -49.00 -2.42
N ASP A 3 3.33 -47.72 -2.41
CA ASP A 3 3.79 -46.87 -1.28
C ASP A 3 4.66 -45.72 -1.88
N GLN A 4 4.28 -44.43 -1.85
CA GLN A 4 4.30 -43.46 -0.73
C GLN A 4 5.69 -43.27 -0.05
N PRO A 5 6.00 -42.12 0.57
CA PRO A 5 5.90 -40.73 0.13
C PRO A 5 7.26 -40.01 0.36
N GLY A 6 7.96 -39.61 -0.70
CA GLY A 6 9.24 -38.92 -0.55
C GLY A 6 9.05 -37.43 -0.30
N HIS A 7 8.81 -37.04 0.95
CA HIS A 7 8.88 -35.66 1.45
C HIS A 7 10.11 -34.96 0.85
N HIS A 8 9.91 -34.11 -0.16
CA HIS A 8 10.97 -33.32 -0.79
C HIS A 8 11.37 -32.20 0.18
N GLY A 9 12.07 -32.57 1.25
CA GLY A 9 12.95 -31.64 1.93
C GLY A 9 13.96 -31.12 0.88
N PRO A 10 14.32 -29.83 0.94
CA PRO A 10 15.16 -29.22 -0.09
C PRO A 10 16.40 -30.08 -0.30
N SER A 11 16.56 -30.63 -1.51
CA SER A 11 17.70 -31.47 -1.79
C SER A 11 18.96 -30.64 -1.60
N ARG A 12 20.06 -31.23 -1.13
CA ARG A 12 21.32 -30.50 -0.88
C ARG A 12 21.75 -29.66 -2.10
N ARG A 13 21.48 -30.18 -3.30
CA ARG A 13 21.69 -29.51 -4.58
C ARG A 13 20.83 -28.27 -4.79
N ASP A 14 19.58 -28.29 -4.30
CA ASP A 14 18.70 -27.13 -4.33
C ASP A 14 19.12 -26.10 -3.29
N ALA A 15 19.55 -26.52 -2.11
CA ALA A 15 20.14 -25.63 -1.11
C ALA A 15 21.42 -24.93 -1.65
N ASP A 16 22.27 -25.66 -2.36
CA ASP A 16 23.47 -25.10 -3.00
C ASP A 16 23.11 -24.12 -4.13
N ARG A 17 22.07 -24.41 -4.92
CA ARG A 17 21.54 -23.50 -5.95
C ARG A 17 20.96 -22.23 -5.34
N LEU A 18 20.22 -22.33 -4.24
CA LEU A 18 19.63 -21.18 -3.55
C LEU A 18 20.73 -20.30 -2.95
N ARG A 19 21.75 -20.89 -2.31
CA ARG A 19 22.91 -20.13 -1.80
C ARG A 19 23.67 -19.39 -2.90
N ALA A 20 23.90 -20.04 -4.04
CA ALA A 20 24.53 -19.39 -5.18
C ALA A 20 23.68 -18.25 -5.80
N LEU A 21 22.35 -18.32 -5.65
CA LEU A 21 21.44 -17.23 -6.03
C LEU A 21 21.47 -16.10 -4.99
N GLU A 22 21.51 -16.44 -3.70
CA GLU A 22 21.61 -15.48 -2.59
C GLU A 22 22.91 -14.68 -2.66
N GLU A 23 24.05 -15.33 -2.90
CA GLU A 23 25.36 -14.66 -3.08
C GLU A 23 25.35 -13.71 -4.29
N ARG A 24 24.70 -14.13 -5.39
CA ARG A 24 24.51 -13.26 -6.57
C ARG A 24 23.61 -12.07 -6.25
N LEU A 25 22.54 -12.26 -5.48
CA LEU A 25 21.62 -11.21 -5.05
C LEU A 25 22.28 -10.24 -4.06
N GLU A 26 23.11 -10.73 -3.14
CA GLU A 26 23.89 -9.91 -2.21
C GLU A 26 24.95 -9.08 -2.94
N HIS A 27 25.64 -9.66 -3.94
CA HIS A 27 26.57 -8.91 -4.79
C HIS A 27 25.88 -7.88 -5.70
N LEU A 28 24.61 -8.11 -6.05
CA LEU A 28 23.81 -7.17 -6.86
C LEU A 28 23.10 -6.10 -6.02
N GLY A 29 23.19 -6.18 -4.68
CA GLY A 29 22.57 -5.23 -3.76
C GLY A 29 21.06 -5.40 -3.66
N ARG A 30 20.55 -5.29 -2.42
CA ARG A 30 19.11 -5.37 -2.08
C ARG A 30 18.24 -4.30 -2.74
N ASP A 31 18.86 -3.34 -3.43
CA ASP A 31 18.23 -2.18 -4.06
C ASP A 31 17.69 -2.44 -5.47
N ARG A 32 18.00 -3.59 -6.08
CA ARG A 32 17.48 -3.95 -7.40
C ARG A 32 16.30 -4.90 -7.30
N ARG A 33 15.21 -4.44 -6.66
CA ARG A 33 13.88 -4.92 -7.05
C ARG A 33 13.81 -4.72 -8.57
N PRO A 34 13.46 -5.72 -9.40
CA PRO A 34 13.53 -5.56 -10.83
C PRO A 34 12.60 -4.41 -11.23
N GLU A 35 13.18 -3.26 -11.54
CA GLU A 35 12.52 -2.18 -12.26
C GLU A 35 12.21 -2.75 -13.64
N THR A 36 11.10 -3.48 -13.76
CA THR A 36 10.56 -3.79 -15.06
C THR A 36 10.14 -2.45 -15.65
N PRO A 37 10.62 -2.07 -16.85
CA PRO A 37 10.17 -0.85 -17.51
C PRO A 37 8.65 -0.96 -17.75
N GLY A 38 7.86 -0.37 -16.86
CA GLY A 38 6.41 -0.58 -16.79
C GLY A 38 5.87 -0.83 -15.38
N ALA A 39 6.63 -1.40 -14.43
CA ALA A 39 6.21 -1.56 -13.04
C ALA A 39 5.68 -0.25 -12.47
N ASP A 40 6.36 0.86 -12.70
CA ASP A 40 5.94 2.18 -12.18
C ASP A 40 4.65 2.66 -12.83
N LYS A 41 4.47 2.39 -14.13
CA LYS A 41 3.22 2.68 -14.85
C LYS A 41 2.06 1.84 -14.30
N PHE A 42 2.30 0.57 -13.97
CA PHE A 42 1.31 -0.30 -13.35
C PHE A 42 0.96 0.14 -11.92
N HIS A 43 1.94 0.62 -11.13
CA HIS A 43 1.70 1.16 -9.79
C HIS A 43 0.86 2.44 -9.85
N GLN A 44 1.19 3.39 -10.73
CA GLN A 44 0.40 4.62 -10.92
C GLN A 44 -1.02 4.32 -11.42
N ALA A 45 -1.18 3.38 -12.34
CA ALA A 45 -2.49 2.98 -12.86
C ALA A 45 -3.38 2.32 -11.79
N ASN A 46 -2.82 1.39 -10.98
CA ASN A 46 -3.56 0.74 -9.90
C ASN A 46 -4.05 1.76 -8.86
N GLN A 47 -3.24 2.78 -8.61
CA GLN A 47 -3.55 3.83 -7.65
C GLN A 47 -4.64 4.77 -8.16
N ALA A 48 -4.58 5.18 -9.43
CA ALA A 48 -5.67 5.93 -10.07
C ALA A 48 -6.98 5.13 -10.09
N TRP A 49 -6.91 3.83 -10.36
CA TRP A 49 -8.07 2.94 -10.27
C TRP A 49 -8.65 2.89 -8.85
N ARG A 50 -7.81 2.83 -7.83
CA ARG A 50 -8.25 2.83 -6.43
C ARG A 50 -9.02 4.10 -6.07
N MET A 51 -8.59 5.26 -6.55
CA MET A 51 -9.32 6.53 -6.37
C MET A 51 -10.75 6.47 -6.94
N VAL A 52 -10.90 5.87 -8.13
CA VAL A 52 -12.21 5.70 -8.75
C VAL A 52 -13.08 4.77 -7.91
N VAL A 53 -12.52 3.64 -7.47
CA VAL A 53 -13.25 2.68 -6.62
C VAL A 53 -13.63 3.32 -5.28
N GLU A 54 -12.75 4.12 -4.67
CA GLU A 54 -13.02 4.85 -3.42
C GLU A 54 -14.21 5.82 -3.59
N LEU A 55 -14.24 6.57 -4.70
CA LEU A 55 -15.35 7.48 -5.02
C LEU A 55 -16.66 6.71 -5.26
N VAL A 56 -16.63 5.67 -6.08
CA VAL A 56 -17.80 4.85 -6.43
C VAL A 56 -18.32 4.10 -5.20
N ALA A 57 -17.44 3.56 -4.36
CA ALA A 57 -17.82 2.90 -3.12
C ALA A 57 -18.55 3.85 -2.18
N GLY A 58 -18.07 5.09 -2.01
CA GLY A 58 -18.76 6.12 -1.23
C GLY A 58 -20.17 6.39 -1.75
N LEU A 59 -20.33 6.50 -3.07
CA LEU A 59 -21.63 6.74 -3.69
C LEU A 59 -22.58 5.53 -3.56
N VAL A 60 -22.07 4.31 -3.75
CA VAL A 60 -22.86 3.06 -3.61
C VAL A 60 -23.31 2.87 -2.16
N ILE A 61 -22.44 3.13 -1.18
CA ILE A 61 -22.79 3.08 0.24
C ILE A 61 -23.84 4.15 0.57
N GLY A 62 -23.63 5.39 0.11
CA GLY A 62 -24.60 6.48 0.30
C GLY A 62 -25.97 6.17 -0.31
N PHE A 63 -25.98 5.67 -1.54
CA PHE A 63 -27.21 5.25 -2.22
C PHE A 63 -27.89 4.09 -1.50
N GLY A 64 -27.15 3.04 -1.14
CA GLY A 64 -27.71 1.86 -0.48
C GLY A 64 -28.31 2.19 0.89
N VAL A 65 -27.60 2.98 1.71
CA VAL A 65 -28.08 3.43 3.01
C VAL A 65 -29.27 4.38 2.86
N GLY A 66 -29.17 5.37 1.97
CA GLY A 66 -30.24 6.34 1.75
C GLY A 66 -31.52 5.70 1.21
N TYR A 67 -31.40 4.81 0.23
CA TYR A 67 -32.53 4.04 -0.31
C TYR A 67 -33.16 3.12 0.75
N GLY A 68 -32.33 2.43 1.54
CA GLY A 68 -32.82 1.58 2.63
C GLY A 68 -33.56 2.37 3.71
N LEU A 69 -33.06 3.56 4.06
CA LEU A 69 -33.71 4.45 5.03
C LEU A 69 -35.04 5.00 4.50
N ASP A 70 -35.07 5.46 3.25
CA ASP A 70 -36.31 5.93 2.64
C ASP A 70 -37.36 4.82 2.56
N TRP A 71 -36.95 3.58 2.26
CA TRP A 71 -37.85 2.42 2.24
C TRP A 71 -38.41 2.08 3.64
N LEU A 72 -37.56 2.12 4.67
CA LEU A 72 -37.97 1.78 6.03
C LEU A 72 -38.84 2.86 6.69
N LEU A 73 -38.51 4.14 6.45
CA LEU A 73 -39.18 5.28 7.07
C LEU A 73 -40.39 5.78 6.25
N GLY A 74 -40.58 5.26 5.03
CA GLY A 74 -41.62 5.73 4.12
C GLY A 74 -41.45 7.20 3.74
N THR A 75 -40.24 7.75 3.90
CA THR A 75 -39.93 9.12 3.51
C THR A 75 -39.93 9.23 1.99
N THR A 76 -40.27 10.40 1.48
CA THR A 76 -39.93 10.80 0.10
C THR A 76 -38.40 10.73 -0.07
N PRO A 77 -37.80 10.76 -1.29
CA PRO A 77 -36.38 10.45 -1.53
C PRO A 77 -35.36 11.45 -0.94
N ILE A 78 -35.71 12.09 0.18
CA ILE A 78 -34.94 13.04 0.96
C ILE A 78 -33.74 12.34 1.60
N MET A 79 -33.90 11.15 2.23
CA MET A 79 -32.74 10.48 2.84
C MET A 79 -31.77 10.03 1.77
N LEU A 80 -32.25 9.50 0.65
CA LEU A 80 -31.43 9.16 -0.51
C LEU A 80 -30.61 10.36 -0.99
N VAL A 81 -31.22 11.54 -1.15
CA VAL A 81 -30.48 12.75 -1.57
C VAL A 81 -29.40 13.13 -0.55
N ILE A 82 -29.74 13.19 0.75
CA ILE A 82 -28.79 13.54 1.81
C ILE A 82 -27.63 12.55 1.86
N PHE A 83 -27.92 11.25 1.85
CA PHE A 83 -26.91 10.21 1.92
C PHE A 83 -26.07 10.09 0.65
N ILE A 84 -26.59 10.44 -0.53
CA ILE A 84 -25.78 10.57 -1.74
C ILE A 84 -24.73 11.68 -1.56
N PHE A 85 -25.12 12.86 -1.08
CA PHE A 85 -24.15 13.93 -0.82
C PHE A 85 -23.14 13.55 0.27
N LEU A 86 -23.59 12.88 1.33
CA LEU A 86 -22.71 12.41 2.39
C LEU A 86 -21.73 11.33 1.90
N GLY A 87 -22.21 10.37 1.11
CA GLY A 87 -21.41 9.31 0.50
C GLY A 87 -20.41 9.87 -0.52
N PHE A 88 -20.83 10.84 -1.32
CA PHE A 88 -19.94 11.56 -2.23
C PHE A 88 -18.85 12.33 -1.47
N ALA A 89 -19.21 13.10 -0.44
CA ALA A 89 -18.25 13.83 0.38
C ALA A 89 -17.24 12.90 1.06
N ALA A 90 -17.70 11.75 1.56
CA ALA A 90 -16.84 10.72 2.11
C ALA A 90 -15.89 10.14 1.04
N GLY A 91 -16.40 9.79 -0.15
CA GLY A 91 -15.62 9.24 -1.25
C GLY A 91 -14.56 10.21 -1.78
N VAL A 92 -14.91 11.50 -1.93
CA VAL A 92 -13.94 12.55 -2.28
C VAL A 92 -12.88 12.69 -1.19
N ARG A 93 -13.25 12.68 0.09
CA ARG A 93 -12.30 12.78 1.20
C ARG A 93 -11.31 11.61 1.23
N THR A 94 -11.76 10.37 0.98
CA THR A 94 -10.88 9.21 0.90
C THR A 94 -9.94 9.29 -0.29
N MET A 95 -10.46 9.67 -1.47
CA MET A 95 -9.65 9.86 -2.67
C MET A 95 -8.56 10.92 -2.48
N LEU A 96 -8.91 12.06 -1.86
CA LEU A 96 -7.95 13.14 -1.58
C LEU A 96 -6.91 12.72 -0.55
N ARG A 97 -7.29 11.94 0.47
CA ARG A 97 -6.33 11.35 1.41
C ARG A 97 -5.35 10.42 0.69
N THR A 98 -5.87 9.55 -0.17
CA THR A 98 -5.06 8.65 -1.01
C THR A 98 -4.13 9.44 -1.94
N ALA A 99 -4.56 10.60 -2.44
CA ALA A 99 -3.72 11.52 -3.22
C ALA A 99 -2.61 12.15 -2.37
N ALA A 100 -2.93 12.61 -1.16
CA ALA A 100 -1.97 13.24 -0.25
C ALA A 100 -0.88 12.25 0.22
N GLU A 101 -1.23 10.99 0.47
CA GLU A 101 -0.28 9.94 0.84
C GLU A 101 0.76 9.66 -0.26
N MET A 102 0.47 10.01 -1.53
CA MET A 102 1.42 9.90 -2.63
C MET A 102 2.32 11.12 -2.82
N GLY A 103 1.85 12.30 -2.41
CA GLY A 103 2.57 13.57 -2.59
C GLY A 103 3.33 14.03 -1.35
N ALA A 104 3.06 13.43 -0.18
CA ALA A 104 3.72 13.81 1.07
C ALA A 104 5.15 13.23 1.12
N PRO A 105 6.19 14.04 1.35
CA PRO A 105 7.51 13.52 1.67
C PRO A 105 7.42 12.67 2.95
N PRO A 106 8.16 11.56 3.05
CA PRO A 106 8.13 10.71 4.24
C PRO A 106 8.43 11.54 5.48
N PRO A 107 7.75 11.30 6.62
CA PRO A 107 8.03 12.02 7.84
C PRO A 107 9.52 11.86 8.17
N ALA A 108 10.22 12.99 8.27
CA ALA A 108 11.63 13.04 8.62
C ALA A 108 11.80 12.37 10.00
N THR A 109 12.11 11.09 9.98
CA THR A 109 12.30 10.29 11.17
C THR A 109 13.76 10.49 11.57
N GLY A 110 13.97 11.29 12.61
CA GLY A 110 15.25 11.40 13.30
C GLY A 110 16.11 12.58 12.89
N THR A 111 15.87 13.73 13.52
CA THR A 111 16.96 14.66 13.87
C THR A 111 17.94 13.88 14.73
N ARG A 112 18.99 13.31 14.13
CA ARG A 112 20.23 13.04 14.86
C ARG A 112 20.74 14.42 15.26
N ALA A 113 20.65 14.74 16.54
CA ALA A 113 21.32 15.91 17.09
C ALA A 113 22.77 15.92 16.60
N PRO A 114 23.34 17.09 16.22
CA PRO A 114 24.76 17.16 15.97
C PRO A 114 25.45 16.75 17.27
N ASP A 115 26.25 15.69 17.17
CA ASP A 115 27.19 15.28 18.20
C ASP A 115 28.17 16.45 18.35
N GLU A 116 27.94 17.31 19.34
CA GLU A 116 28.90 18.31 19.78
C GLU A 116 30.16 17.53 20.17
N GLY A 117 31.25 17.79 19.44
CA GLY A 117 32.47 17.00 19.51
C GLY A 117 33.13 17.07 20.88
N PRO A 118 33.98 16.07 21.22
CA PRO A 118 34.94 16.27 22.28
C PRO A 118 36.10 17.09 21.70
N ASP A 119 36.11 18.37 22.05
CA ASP A 119 37.33 19.19 22.03
C ASP A 119 38.24 18.62 23.14
N GLU A 120 38.98 17.57 22.84
CA GLU A 120 40.02 17.06 23.74
C GLU A 120 41.39 17.55 23.25
N ASP A 121 41.92 18.46 24.05
CA ASP A 121 43.27 18.99 24.09
C ASP A 121 44.35 17.93 23.77
N GLU A 122 44.98 18.02 22.60
CA GLU A 122 46.20 17.26 22.31
C GLU A 122 47.17 18.08 21.44
N ARG A 123 47.80 19.10 22.05
CA ARG A 123 49.06 19.71 21.59
C ARG A 123 49.87 20.21 22.79
N ASP A 124 50.52 19.28 23.46
CA ASP A 124 51.76 19.51 24.23
C ASP A 124 52.94 18.84 23.49
#